data_AF-A0A4Q7DPT4-F1
#
_entry.id   AF-A0A4Q7DPT4-F1
#
_cell.length_a   1.000
_cell.length_b   1.000
_cell.length_c   1.000
_cell.angle_alpha   90.00
_cell.angle_beta   90.00
_cell.angle_gamma   90.00
#
_symmetry.space_group_name_H-M   'P 1'
#
loop_
_entity.id
_entity.type
_entity.pdbx_description
1 polymer ?
#
loop_
_entity_poly.entity_id
_entity_poly.type
_entity_poly.pdbx_seq_one_letter_code
_entity_poly.pdbx_strand_id
1 'polypeptide(L)'
;MIIWLNGAYGSGKTTIAELLNKAIVPSWIYDPEAIGDFFGANLPQEIQADDFQNYPEWQSWNIQMLQKLDKEYAGDVIVPMTLHTKVYFEEIFTALESREIGELHT
;
A
#
# COMPACT_ATOMS: atom_id res chain seq x y z
N MET A 1 6.47 -11.90 2.90
CA MET A 1 7.27 -10.65 2.85
C MET A 1 6.44 -9.55 2.21
N ILE A 2 6.67 -8.27 2.53
CA ILE A 2 6.02 -7.14 1.84
C ILE A 2 7.05 -6.43 0.95
N ILE A 3 6.77 -6.40 -0.35
CA ILE A 3 7.58 -5.74 -1.38
C ILE A 3 6.89 -4.44 -1.77
N TRP A 4 7.39 -3.31 -1.29
CA TRP A 4 6.82 -2.01 -1.62
C TRP A 4 7.49 -1.41 -2.86
N LEU A 5 6.73 -1.14 -3.91
CA LEU A 5 7.23 -0.50 -5.12
C LEU A 5 6.90 0.99 -5.08
N ASN A 6 7.83 1.82 -4.59
CA ASN A 6 7.68 3.27 -4.60
C ASN A 6 8.29 3.88 -5.86
N GLY A 7 7.59 4.84 -6.46
CA GLY A 7 8.03 5.47 -7.71
C GLY A 7 7.02 6.49 -8.20
N ALA A 8 7.45 7.44 -9.02
CA ALA A 8 6.59 8.52 -9.53
C ALA A 8 5.33 8.00 -10.23
N TYR A 9 4.29 8.83 -10.31
CA TYR A 9 3.10 8.50 -11.09
C TYR A 9 3.47 8.20 -12.55
N GLY A 10 2.89 7.16 -13.14
CA GLY A 10 3.22 6.73 -14.50
C GLY A 10 4.59 6.06 -14.69
N SER A 11 5.38 5.82 -13.64
CA SER A 11 6.72 5.20 -13.77
C SER A 11 6.72 3.69 -14.07
N GLY A 12 5.55 3.09 -14.35
CA GLY A 12 5.43 1.66 -14.67
C GLY A 12 5.33 0.70 -13.47
N LYS A 13 5.07 1.19 -12.25
CA LYS A 13 4.96 0.37 -11.03
C LYS A 13 3.99 -0.80 -11.17
N THR A 14 2.81 -0.57 -11.75
CA THR A 14 1.79 -1.62 -11.98
C THR A 14 2.32 -2.72 -12.89
N THR A 15 3.00 -2.36 -13.97
CA THR A 15 3.63 -3.32 -14.88
C THR A 15 4.71 -4.13 -14.16
N ILE A 16 5.54 -3.49 -13.34
CA ILE A 16 6.56 -4.19 -12.55
C ILE A 16 5.91 -5.12 -11.51
N ALA A 17 4.84 -4.68 -10.84
CA ALA A 17 4.10 -5.49 -9.88
C ALA A 17 3.54 -6.76 -10.54
N GLU A 18 2.94 -6.63 -11.72
CA GLU A 18 2.42 -7.77 -12.48
C GLU A 18 3.52 -8.74 -12.93
N LEU A 19 4.69 -8.23 -13.32
CA LEU A 19 5.84 -9.07 -13.69
C LEU A 19 6.39 -9.80 -12.47
N LEU A 20 6.55 -9.11 -11.34
CA LEU A 20 6.97 -9.71 -10.07
C LEU A 20 5.99 -10.79 -9.61
N ASN A 21 4.69 -10.53 -9.70
CA ASN A 21 3.66 -11.48 -9.29
C ASN A 21 3.61 -12.75 -10.16
N LYS A 22 4.14 -12.69 -11.39
CA LYS A 22 4.32 -13.88 -12.25
C LYS A 22 5.62 -14.63 -11.94
N ALA A 23 6.65 -13.92 -11.45
CA ALA A 23 7.98 -14.47 -11.21
C ALA A 23 8.13 -15.05 -9.80
N ILE A 24 7.46 -14.46 -8.81
CA ILE A 24 7.49 -14.86 -7.40
C ILE A 24 6.21 -15.64 -7.12
N VAL A 25 6.31 -16.85 -6.57
CA VAL A 25 5.14 -17.68 -6.25
C VAL A 25 5.37 -18.41 -4.92
N PRO A 26 4.43 -18.36 -3.96
CA PRO A 26 3.16 -17.64 -4.02
C PRO A 26 3.32 -16.13 -3.79
N SER A 27 2.60 -15.30 -4.53
CA SER A 27 2.55 -13.85 -4.31
C SER A 27 1.16 -13.27 -4.56
N TRP A 28 0.92 -12.06 -4.06
CA TRP A 28 -0.32 -11.32 -4.20
C TRP A 28 -0.02 -9.83 -4.40
N ILE A 29 -0.78 -9.16 -5.27
CA ILE A 29 -0.69 -7.71 -5.44
C ILE A 29 -1.76 -7.05 -4.58
N TYR A 30 -1.36 -6.18 -3.67
CA TYR A 30 -2.26 -5.33 -2.89
C TYR A 30 -2.13 -3.88 -3.35
N ASP A 31 -3.24 -3.28 -3.78
CA ASP A 31 -3.30 -1.91 -4.28
C ASP A 31 -3.90 -0.96 -3.22
N PRO A 32 -3.08 -0.08 -2.59
CA PRO A 32 -3.56 0.91 -1.63
C PRO A 32 -4.51 1.97 -2.20
N GLU A 33 -4.50 2.21 -3.52
CA GLU A 33 -5.39 3.20 -4.16
C GLU A 33 -6.87 2.78 -4.03
N ALA A 34 -7.16 1.49 -3.90
CA ALA A 34 -8.52 0.95 -3.75
C ALA A 34 -9.27 1.54 -2.53
N ILE A 35 -8.57 1.88 -1.44
CA ILE A 35 -9.18 2.56 -0.29
C ILE A 35 -9.45 4.03 -0.60
N GLY A 36 -8.59 4.69 -1.39
CA GLY A 36 -8.81 6.05 -1.86
C GLY A 36 -10.05 6.14 -2.77
N ASP A 37 -10.18 5.20 -3.70
CA ASP A 37 -11.35 5.05 -4.57
C ASP A 37 -12.64 4.84 -3.76
N PHE A 38 -12.56 4.06 -2.68
CA PHE A 38 -13.68 3.87 -1.76
C PHE A 38 -14.15 5.20 -1.15
N PHE A 39 -13.23 6.06 -0.70
CA PHE A 39 -13.60 7.38 -0.19
C PHE A 39 -14.21 8.27 -1.27
N GLY A 40 -13.60 8.31 -2.46
CA GLY A 40 -14.12 9.08 -3.60
C GLY A 40 -15.54 8.67 -4.01
N ALA A 41 -15.88 7.38 -3.88
CA ALA A 41 -17.20 6.86 -4.22
C ALA A 41 -18.26 7.02 -3.11
N ASN A 42 -17.86 7.16 -1.83
CA ASN A 42 -18.79 7.05 -0.69
C ASN A 42 -18.87 8.30 0.19
N LEU A 43 -17.98 9.29 0.00
CA LEU A 43 -18.03 10.55 0.74
C LEU A 43 -18.70 11.66 -0.08
N PRO A 44 -19.52 12.53 0.53
CA PRO A 44 -19.95 13.79 -0.08
C PRO A 44 -18.75 14.64 -0.51
N GLN A 45 -18.88 15.34 -1.65
CA GLN A 45 -17.79 16.13 -2.22
C GLN A 45 -17.24 17.19 -1.25
N GLU A 46 -18.09 17.74 -0.39
CA GLU A 46 -17.73 18.78 0.58
C GLU A 46 -16.73 18.32 1.65
N ILE A 47 -16.61 17.01 1.84
CA ILE A 47 -15.65 16.39 2.77
C ILE A 47 -14.62 15.52 2.03
N GLN A 48 -14.57 15.63 0.70
CA GLN A 48 -13.53 14.99 -0.09
C GLN A 48 -12.21 15.76 0.03
N ALA A 49 -11.12 15.05 0.34
CA ALA A 49 -9.78 15.59 0.28
C ALA A 49 -9.31 15.60 -1.19
N ASP A 50 -8.50 16.59 -1.57
CA ASP A 50 -7.92 16.67 -2.92
C ASP A 50 -6.99 15.48 -3.23
N ASP A 51 -6.38 14.92 -2.18
CA ASP A 51 -5.57 13.71 -2.24
C ASP A 51 -6.05 12.76 -1.14
N PHE A 52 -6.39 11.53 -1.52
CA PHE A 52 -6.87 10.52 -0.59
C PHE A 52 -5.81 10.12 0.46
N GLN A 53 -4.51 10.33 0.18
CA GLN A 53 -3.44 10.07 1.14
C GLN A 53 -3.52 11.01 2.36
N ASN A 54 -4.26 12.11 2.26
CA ASN A 54 -4.48 13.03 3.37
C ASN A 54 -5.51 12.53 4.39
N TYR A 55 -6.22 11.44 4.11
CA TYR A 55 -7.12 10.83 5.08
C TYR A 55 -6.35 9.97 6.09
N PRO A 56 -6.42 10.27 7.40
CA PRO A 56 -5.90 9.37 8.44
C PRO A 56 -6.52 7.96 8.37
N GLU A 57 -7.76 7.87 7.91
CA GLU A 57 -8.48 6.61 7.69
C GLU A 57 -7.87 5.78 6.57
N TRP A 58 -7.40 6.42 5.49
CA TRP A 58 -6.72 5.75 4.38
C TRP A 58 -5.49 5.00 4.87
N GLN A 59 -4.66 5.69 5.65
CA GLN A 59 -3.47 5.09 6.26
C GLN A 59 -3.84 3.97 7.24
N SER A 60 -4.79 4.22 8.14
CA SER A 60 -5.20 3.25 9.16
C SER A 60 -5.73 1.96 8.56
N TRP A 61 -6.47 2.04 7.45
CA TRP A 61 -6.99 0.87 6.75
C TRP A 61 -5.91 0.13 5.97
N ASN A 62 -5.00 0.84 5.30
CA ASN A 62 -3.86 0.22 4.62
C ASN A 62 -2.97 -0.55 5.60
N ILE A 63 -2.66 0.03 6.76
CA ILE A 63 -1.89 -0.64 7.82
C ILE A 63 -2.60 -1.92 8.28
N GLN A 64 -3.93 -1.88 8.49
CA GLN A 64 -4.70 -3.06 8.89
C GLN A 64 -4.69 -4.15 7.82
N MET A 65 -4.85 -3.78 6.55
CA MET A 65 -4.83 -4.72 5.43
C MET A 65 -3.45 -5.38 5.28
N LEU A 66 -2.38 -4.59 5.32
CA LEU A 66 -1.01 -5.11 5.22
C LEU A 66 -0.68 -6.05 6.37
N GLN A 67 -1.11 -5.73 7.60
CA GLN A 67 -0.95 -6.63 8.75
C GLN A 67 -1.73 -7.92 8.61
N LYS A 68 -2.95 -7.86 8.09
CA LYS A 68 -3.74 -9.07 7.84
C LYS A 68 -3.06 -9.95 6.81
N LEU A 69 -2.60 -9.36 5.71
CA LEU A 69 -1.90 -10.08 4.65
C LEU A 69 -0.60 -10.70 5.17
N ASP A 70 0.23 -9.96 5.89
CA ASP A 70 1.48 -10.50 6.45
C ASP A 70 1.24 -11.67 7.42
N LYS A 71 0.19 -11.60 8.26
CA LYS A 71 -0.11 -12.65 9.24
C LYS A 71 -0.76 -13.90 8.66
N GLU A 72 -1.59 -13.75 7.63
CA GLU A 72 -2.46 -14.83 7.16
C GLU A 72 -2.07 -15.36 5.77
N TYR A 73 -1.27 -14.62 5.00
CA TYR A 73 -0.83 -15.04 3.68
C TYR A 73 0.60 -15.59 3.73
N ALA A 74 0.77 -16.83 3.29
CA ALA A 74 2.08 -17.49 3.29
C ALA A 74 3.02 -17.02 2.15
N GLY A 75 2.53 -16.17 1.24
CA GLY A 75 3.29 -15.66 0.10
C GLY A 75 3.71 -14.21 0.24
N ASP A 76 4.35 -13.69 -0.81
CA ASP A 76 4.82 -12.31 -0.84
C ASP A 76 3.72 -11.35 -1.28
N VAL A 77 3.66 -10.19 -0.63
CA VAL A 77 2.69 -9.13 -0.92
C VAL A 77 3.41 -8.02 -1.65
N ILE A 78 3.03 -7.76 -2.90
CA ILE A 78 3.59 -6.71 -3.73
C ILE A 78 2.67 -5.49 -3.66
N VAL A 79 3.21 -4.34 -3.29
CA VAL A 79 2.46 -3.11 -3.02
C VAL A 79 2.94 -1.99 -3.95
N PRO A 80 2.34 -1.81 -5.14
CA PRO A 80 2.64 -0.67 -6.00
C PRO A 80 1.96 0.59 -5.47
N MET A 81 2.72 1.53 -4.91
CA MET A 81 2.13 2.77 -4.38
C MET A 81 3.14 3.90 -4.33
N THR A 82 2.68 5.11 -4.66
CA THR A 82 3.49 6.33 -4.55
C THR A 82 3.18 7.06 -3.26
N LEU A 83 4.14 7.12 -2.34
CA LEU A 83 4.05 7.99 -1.17
C LEU A 83 4.86 9.26 -1.45
N HIS A 84 4.15 10.39 -1.57
CA HIS A 84 4.76 11.68 -1.90
C HIS A 84 5.29 12.43 -0.66
N THR A 85 4.74 12.11 0.51
CA THR A 85 5.08 12.77 1.77
C THR A 85 5.89 11.83 2.64
N LYS A 86 7.06 12.29 3.08
CA LYS A 86 7.95 11.54 3.98
C LYS A 86 7.26 11.12 5.28
N VAL A 87 6.31 11.92 5.77
CA VAL A 87 5.51 11.62 6.97
C VAL A 87 4.68 10.35 6.81
N TYR A 88 3.93 10.21 5.71
CA TYR A 88 3.11 9.02 5.46
C TYR A 88 3.94 7.77 5.23
N PHE A 89 5.10 7.94 4.58
CA PHE A 89 6.11 6.90 4.48
C PHE A 89 6.52 6.43 5.87
N GLU A 90 7.06 7.32 6.71
CA GLU A 90 7.55 6.96 8.04
C GLU A 90 6.48 6.33 8.92
N GLU A 91 5.25 6.83 8.91
CA GLU A 91 4.17 6.30 9.74
C GLU A 91 3.72 4.89 9.30
N ILE A 92 3.56 4.64 7.99
CA ILE A 92 3.21 3.30 7.48
C ILE A 92 4.35 2.34 7.80
N PHE A 93 5.60 2.69 7.47
CA PHE A 93 6.72 1.79 7.65
C PHE A 93 7.05 1.56 9.12
N THR A 94 6.98 2.58 9.99
CA THR A 94 7.13 2.40 11.45
C THR A 94 6.05 1.48 12.02
N ALA A 95 4.80 1.59 11.54
CA ALA A 95 3.71 0.73 11.98
C ALA A 95 3.88 -0.73 11.52
N LEU A 96 4.58 -0.96 10.40
CA LEU A 96 4.93 -2.30 9.92
C LEU A 96 6.15 -2.86 10.66
N GLU A 97 7.21 -2.07 10.85
CA GLU A 97 8.45 -2.45 11.55
C GLU A 97 8.22 -2.76 13.04
N SER A 98 7.41 -1.96 13.73
CA SER A 98 7.08 -2.18 15.15
C SER A 98 6.26 -3.44 15.43
N ARG A 99 5.81 -4.15 14.38
CA ARG A 99 4.94 -5.33 14.48
C ARG A 99 5.54 -6.61 13.87
N GLU A 100 6.88 -6.65 13.69
CA GLU A 100 7.65 -7.81 13.18
C GLU A 100 7.26 -8.26 11.75
N ILE A 101 6.91 -7.31 10.88
CA ILE A 101 6.62 -7.61 9.46
C ILE A 101 7.94 -7.78 8.70
N GLY A 102 8.07 -8.88 7.97
CA GLY A 102 9.31 -9.35 7.33
C GLY A 102 9.95 -8.34 6.36
N GLU A 103 11.27 -8.49 6.18
CA GLU A 103 12.23 -7.60 5.49
C GLU A 103 11.62 -6.70 4.40
N LEU A 104 11.85 -5.40 4.59
CA LEU A 104 11.28 -4.35 3.79
C LEU A 104 12.31 -3.83 2.78
N HIS A 105 12.03 -3.99 1.49
CA HIS A 105 12.87 -3.46 0.42
C HIS A 105 12.15 -2.28 -0.25
N THR A 106 12.80 -1.12 -0.22
CA THR A 106 12.35 0.16 -0.82
C THR A 106 13.03 0.42 -2.15
#